data_AF-A0AAR2JH18-F1
#
_entry.id   AF-A0AAR2JH18-F1
#
_cell.length_a   1.000
_cell.length_b   1.000
_cell.length_c   1.000
_cell.angle_alpha   90.00
_cell.angle_beta   90.00
_cell.angle_gamma   90.00
#
_symmetry.space_group_name_H-M   'P 1'
#
loop_
_entity.id
_entity.type
_entity.pdbx_description
1 polymer ?
#
loop_
_entity_poly.entity_id
_entity_poly.type
_entity_poly.pdbx_seq_one_letter_code
_entity_poly.pdbx_strand_id
1 'polypeptide(L)'
;ESCVLSVVYRASVVLGVEWSVCCVLSVVYRASVVLGVERSVCCGFSVVYRASAVLGVERSVCCELSVVYRASVVLVVERSVYCVLSVVYKASVVLGVERSVCCELSVVYRASVVLGVERSVCCVLSVVYRPSVVLGVERSVCCVFLLVRMLLTFYLLFTGLHVSEGCILEKSVTTSYITTHTGGSVLLPCYCTDLHTKPETFIWWKYVRNAFTWEVISSESGQYRERVQLFNGHSPGNLSLLISNLTEEDGGDYRCDDRSGEQHIDIRLTIQGKTLFIDSSVFIIQCKVQNVL
;
A
#
# COMPACT_ATOMS: atom_id res chain seq x y z
N GLU A 1 35.44 15.31 -0.95
CA GLU A 1 34.71 14.09 -0.59
C GLU A 1 35.58 13.24 0.32
N SER A 2 35.15 13.05 1.57
CA SER A 2 35.92 12.33 2.60
C SER A 2 35.49 10.87 2.64
N CYS A 3 36.45 9.96 2.48
CA CYS A 3 36.29 8.56 2.84
C CYS A 3 36.95 8.30 4.19
N VAL A 4 36.30 7.49 5.02
CA VAL A 4 36.87 7.01 6.29
C VAL A 4 37.24 5.53 6.13
N LEU A 5 38.49 5.19 6.45
CA LEU A 5 38.96 3.81 6.51
C LEU A 5 39.33 3.47 7.96
N SER A 6 38.73 2.41 8.48
CA SER A 6 39.06 1.87 9.80
C SER A 6 39.35 0.37 9.71
N VAL A 7 40.47 -0.06 10.30
CA VAL A 7 40.84 -1.47 10.41
C VAL A 7 41.20 -1.77 11.86
N VAL A 8 40.40 -2.62 12.50
CA VAL A 8 40.58 -3.03 13.90
C VAL A 8 40.86 -4.51 13.96
N TYR A 9 42.08 -4.87 14.34
CA TYR A 9 42.45 -6.27 14.49
C TYR A 9 41.87 -6.88 15.78
N ARG A 10 42.01 -6.17 16.89
CA ARG A 10 41.49 -6.60 18.19
C ARG A 10 41.13 -5.41 19.07
N ALA A 11 39.92 -5.39 19.59
CA ALA A 11 39.46 -4.43 20.58
C ALA A 11 38.47 -5.08 21.56
N SER A 12 38.23 -4.44 22.70
CA SER A 12 37.07 -4.78 23.51
C SER A 12 35.81 -4.15 22.92
N VAL A 13 35.88 -2.87 22.60
CA VAL A 13 34.78 -2.08 22.03
C VAL A 13 35.30 -1.29 20.84
N VAL A 14 34.53 -1.27 19.75
CA VAL A 14 34.74 -0.42 18.58
C VAL A 14 33.53 0.51 18.47
N LEU A 15 33.78 1.81 18.44
CA LEU A 15 32.77 2.85 18.25
C LEU A 15 33.08 3.59 16.96
N GLY A 16 32.12 3.61 16.03
CA GLY A 16 32.15 4.42 14.82
C GLY A 16 30.96 5.37 14.82
N VAL A 17 31.22 6.66 14.66
CA VAL A 17 30.17 7.68 14.51
C VAL A 17 30.57 8.59 13.37
N GLU A 18 29.85 8.49 12.26
CA GLU A 18 30.18 9.22 11.04
C GLU A 18 29.03 10.12 10.58
N TRP A 19 29.40 11.32 10.12
CA TRP A 19 28.47 12.37 9.73
C TRP A 19 28.84 12.89 8.34
N SER A 20 27.95 12.73 7.36
CA SER A 20 28.07 13.36 6.05
C SER A 20 29.39 13.06 5.35
N VAL A 21 29.77 11.78 5.31
CA VAL A 21 30.93 11.28 4.58
C VAL A 21 30.48 10.59 3.29
N CYS A 22 31.34 10.61 2.27
CA CYS A 22 30.99 9.97 1.01
C CYS A 22 31.07 8.44 1.12
N CYS A 23 31.97 7.95 1.96
CA CYS A 23 32.34 6.54 2.03
C CYS A 23 32.81 6.17 3.43
N VAL A 24 32.32 5.04 3.96
CA VAL A 24 32.86 4.41 5.16
C VAL A 24 33.33 3.00 4.79
N LEU A 25 34.57 2.68 5.11
CA LEU A 25 35.14 1.35 4.98
C LEU A 25 35.64 0.89 6.34
N SER A 26 34.98 -0.10 6.94
CA SER A 26 35.32 -0.61 8.26
C SER A 26 35.55 -2.12 8.25
N VAL A 27 36.65 -2.56 8.86
CA VAL A 27 36.97 -3.97 9.03
C VAL A 27 37.35 -4.24 10.48
N VAL A 28 36.57 -5.11 11.14
CA VAL A 28 36.79 -5.53 12.52
C VAL A 28 37.01 -7.05 12.57
N TYR A 29 38.23 -7.47 12.89
CA TYR A 29 38.55 -8.89 13.01
C TYR A 29 38.03 -9.50 14.32
N ARG A 30 38.22 -8.78 15.43
CA ARG A 30 37.78 -9.25 16.75
C ARG A 30 37.42 -8.09 17.67
N ALA A 31 36.16 -8.04 18.07
CA ALA A 31 35.67 -7.16 19.12
C ALA A 31 34.80 -7.92 20.12
N SER A 32 34.51 -7.35 21.29
CA SER A 32 33.34 -7.81 22.06
C SER A 32 32.09 -7.09 21.58
N VAL A 33 32.18 -5.79 21.36
CA VAL A 33 31.08 -4.94 20.88
C VAL A 33 31.56 -4.07 19.72
N VAL A 34 30.76 -4.01 18.65
CA VAL A 34 30.90 -3.04 17.55
C VAL A 34 29.64 -2.19 17.52
N LEU A 35 29.78 -0.89 17.70
CA LEU A 35 28.70 0.09 17.58
C LEU A 35 29.00 1.02 16.39
N GLY A 36 28.06 1.09 15.45
CA GLY A 36 28.10 2.02 14.32
C GLY A 36 26.88 2.95 14.34
N VAL A 37 27.11 4.25 14.18
CA VAL A 37 26.05 5.23 13.95
C VAL A 37 26.39 6.05 12.71
N GLU A 38 25.56 5.93 11.69
CA GLU A 38 25.77 6.59 10.40
C GLU A 38 24.56 7.46 10.08
N ARG A 39 24.79 8.76 9.84
CA ARG A 39 23.69 9.69 9.59
C ARG A 39 23.42 10.00 8.13
N SER A 40 24.46 10.06 7.31
CA SER A 40 24.41 10.52 5.92
C SER A 40 25.66 10.02 5.19
N VAL A 41 25.58 8.81 4.65
CA VAL A 41 26.69 8.16 3.96
C VAL A 41 26.25 7.77 2.55
N CYS A 42 27.05 8.06 1.52
CA CYS A 42 26.67 7.63 0.17
C CYS A 42 26.85 6.11 0.04
N CYS A 43 28.02 5.59 0.44
CA CYS A 43 28.32 4.17 0.42
C CYS A 43 29.00 3.72 1.72
N GLY A 44 28.43 2.75 2.43
CA GLY A 44 29.09 2.13 3.56
C GLY A 44 29.43 0.67 3.28
N PHE A 45 30.58 0.25 3.83
CA PHE A 45 31.02 -1.14 3.83
C PHE A 45 31.57 -1.48 5.20
N SER A 46 30.98 -2.51 5.80
CA SER A 46 31.34 -2.97 7.13
C SER A 46 31.54 -4.50 7.15
N VAL A 47 32.70 -4.94 7.64
CA VAL A 47 33.00 -6.36 7.82
C VAL A 47 33.37 -6.63 9.27
N VAL A 48 32.60 -7.51 9.91
CA VAL A 48 32.87 -7.98 11.27
C VAL A 48 33.07 -9.49 11.27
N TYR A 49 34.32 -9.94 11.45
CA TYR A 49 34.63 -11.37 11.51
C TYR A 49 34.15 -12.01 12.81
N ARG A 50 34.36 -11.32 13.94
CA ARG A 50 33.99 -11.84 15.26
C ARG A 50 33.63 -10.74 16.23
N ALA A 51 32.40 -10.74 16.68
CA ALA A 51 31.93 -9.92 17.81
C ALA A 51 31.04 -10.74 18.74
N SER A 52 30.79 -10.25 19.94
CA SER A 52 29.66 -10.74 20.74
C SER A 52 28.38 -10.02 20.31
N ALA A 53 28.46 -8.70 20.14
CA ALA A 53 27.35 -7.87 19.66
C ALA A 53 27.82 -6.94 18.53
N VAL A 54 26.99 -6.82 17.49
CA VAL A 54 27.11 -5.81 16.43
C VAL A 54 25.80 -5.02 16.44
N LEU A 55 25.88 -3.72 16.71
CA LEU A 55 24.72 -2.84 16.75
C LEU A 55 24.95 -1.67 15.78
N GLY A 56 24.05 -1.51 14.82
CA GLY A 56 24.10 -0.46 13.80
C GLY A 56 22.84 0.41 13.85
N VAL A 57 23.02 1.73 13.75
CA VAL A 57 21.93 2.68 13.53
C VAL A 57 22.26 3.55 12.33
N GLU A 58 21.44 3.40 11.29
CA GLU A 58 21.64 4.07 10.02
C GLU A 58 20.43 4.96 9.72
N ARG A 59 20.69 6.24 9.42
CA ARG A 59 19.64 7.24 9.22
C ARG A 59 19.33 7.53 7.76
N SER A 60 20.36 7.76 6.95
CA SER A 60 20.22 7.90 5.49
C SER A 60 21.49 7.42 4.81
N VAL A 61 21.40 6.28 4.15
CA VAL A 61 22.52 5.67 3.41
C VAL A 61 22.04 5.32 2.01
N CYS A 62 22.81 5.61 0.95
CA CYS A 62 22.38 5.20 -0.40
C CYS A 62 22.60 3.70 -0.61
N CYS A 63 23.80 3.22 -0.29
CA CYS A 63 24.15 1.80 -0.41
C CYS A 63 24.91 1.34 0.83
N GLU A 64 24.43 0.30 1.51
CA GLU A 64 25.17 -0.36 2.59
C GLU A 64 25.49 -1.80 2.22
N LEU A 65 26.73 -2.21 2.50
CA LEU A 65 27.16 -3.61 2.45
C LEU A 65 27.74 -4.01 3.80
N SER A 66 26.98 -4.81 4.54
CA SER A 66 27.39 -5.32 5.85
C SER A 66 27.57 -6.83 5.85
N VAL A 67 28.71 -7.29 6.37
CA VAL A 67 29.03 -8.72 6.50
C VAL A 67 29.43 -9.05 7.91
N VAL A 68 28.65 -9.89 8.58
CA VAL A 68 28.93 -10.41 9.92
C VAL A 68 29.15 -11.92 9.86
N TYR A 69 30.40 -12.34 10.03
CA TYR A 69 30.72 -13.77 9.97
C TYR A 69 30.29 -14.50 11.26
N ARG A 70 30.56 -13.90 12.42
CA ARG A 70 30.17 -14.47 13.71
C ARG A 70 29.85 -13.40 14.74
N ALA A 71 28.60 -13.38 15.16
CA ALA A 71 28.13 -12.61 16.31
C ALA A 71 27.28 -13.50 17.22
N SER A 72 27.01 -13.05 18.45
CA SER A 72 25.91 -13.64 19.24
C SER A 72 24.61 -12.88 18.94
N VAL A 73 24.71 -11.55 18.89
CA VAL A 73 23.60 -10.65 18.59
C VAL A 73 23.99 -9.72 17.45
N VAL A 74 23.11 -9.61 16.45
CA VAL A 74 23.16 -8.57 15.42
C VAL A 74 21.87 -7.77 15.53
N LEU A 75 21.98 -6.46 15.73
CA LEU A 75 20.84 -5.55 15.75
C LEU A 75 21.11 -4.43 14.76
N VAL A 76 20.21 -4.26 13.81
CA VAL A 76 20.31 -3.23 12.79
C VAL A 76 19.03 -2.41 12.81
N VAL A 77 19.18 -1.09 12.88
CA VAL A 77 18.06 -0.14 12.79
C VAL A 77 18.33 0.81 11.64
N GLU A 78 17.52 0.69 10.60
CA GLU A 78 17.63 1.47 9.39
C GLU A 78 16.42 2.37 9.23
N ARG A 79 16.67 3.66 8.98
CA ARG A 79 15.60 4.64 8.81
C ARG A 79 15.25 4.87 7.34
N SER A 80 16.24 5.13 6.49
CA SER A 80 16.05 5.47 5.08
C SER A 80 17.24 5.01 4.26
N VAL A 81 17.21 3.77 3.77
CA VAL A 81 18.31 3.19 3.00
C VAL A 81 17.82 2.84 1.60
N TYR A 82 18.53 3.19 0.54
CA TYR A 82 18.04 2.88 -0.81
C TYR A 82 18.32 1.40 -1.15
N CYS A 83 19.56 0.95 -0.92
CA CYS A 83 19.98 -0.41 -1.20
C CYS A 83 20.75 -1.00 -0.01
N VAL A 84 20.28 -2.14 0.50
CA VAL A 84 20.92 -2.87 1.60
C VAL A 84 21.32 -4.24 1.11
N LEU A 85 22.57 -4.62 1.35
CA LEU A 85 23.02 -5.99 1.28
C LEU A 85 23.62 -6.40 2.62
N SER A 86 22.92 -7.27 3.34
CA SER A 86 23.35 -7.76 4.64
C SER A 86 23.58 -9.27 4.63
N VAL A 87 24.72 -9.71 5.14
CA VAL A 87 25.05 -11.14 5.23
C VAL A 87 25.47 -11.49 6.65
N VAL A 88 24.69 -12.36 7.29
CA VAL A 88 24.98 -12.90 8.63
C VAL A 88 25.20 -14.41 8.53
N TYR A 89 26.46 -14.84 8.65
CA TYR A 89 26.79 -16.26 8.53
C TYR A 89 26.40 -17.05 9.78
N LYS A 90 26.72 -16.52 10.97
CA LYS A 90 26.38 -17.16 12.24
C LYS A 90 26.03 -16.13 13.32
N ALA A 91 24.80 -16.19 13.79
CA ALA A 91 24.31 -15.45 14.94
C ALA A 91 23.46 -16.36 15.84
N SER A 92 23.22 -15.95 17.08
CA SER A 92 22.15 -16.56 17.89
C SER A 92 20.84 -15.82 17.62
N VAL A 93 20.90 -14.49 17.60
CA VAL A 93 19.76 -13.59 17.40
C VAL A 93 20.12 -12.54 16.35
N VAL A 94 19.22 -12.35 15.39
CA VAL A 94 19.25 -11.26 14.41
C VAL A 94 17.97 -10.44 14.57
N LEU A 95 18.11 -9.14 14.81
CA LEU A 95 17.01 -8.19 14.93
C LEU A 95 17.16 -7.08 13.90
N GLY A 96 16.14 -6.88 13.08
CA GLY A 96 16.08 -5.79 12.09
C GLY A 96 14.87 -4.90 12.35
N VAL A 97 15.06 -3.58 12.31
CA VAL A 97 13.96 -2.60 12.26
C VAL A 97 14.22 -1.63 11.13
N GLU A 98 13.33 -1.66 10.14
CA GLU A 98 13.49 -0.92 8.91
C GLU A 98 12.28 -0.02 8.70
N ARG A 99 12.53 1.28 8.47
CA ARG A 99 11.46 2.24 8.21
C ARG A 99 11.17 2.41 6.73
N SER A 100 12.16 2.73 5.90
CA SER A 100 11.98 2.89 4.47
C SER A 100 13.20 2.38 3.70
N VAL A 101 13.01 1.29 2.95
CA VAL A 101 14.06 0.69 2.11
C VAL A 101 13.54 0.52 0.68
N CYS A 102 14.33 0.83 -0.35
CA CYS A 102 13.89 0.57 -1.73
C CYS A 102 14.15 -0.89 -2.12
N CYS A 103 15.37 -1.35 -1.86
CA CYS A 103 15.80 -2.71 -2.18
C CYS A 103 16.58 -3.31 -1.01
N GLU A 104 16.11 -4.44 -0.48
CA GLU A 104 16.81 -5.19 0.56
C GLU A 104 17.13 -6.61 0.08
N LEU A 105 18.39 -7.01 0.25
CA LEU A 105 18.82 -8.40 0.13
C LEU A 105 19.52 -8.81 1.44
N SER A 106 18.87 -9.66 2.22
CA SER A 106 19.40 -10.16 3.49
C SER A 106 19.57 -11.67 3.48
N VAL A 107 20.75 -12.14 3.88
CA VAL A 107 21.05 -13.57 3.94
C VAL A 107 21.53 -13.95 5.34
N VAL A 108 20.77 -14.81 6.01
CA VAL A 108 21.08 -15.32 7.34
C VAL A 108 21.27 -16.83 7.27
N TYR A 109 22.53 -17.30 7.30
CA TYR A 109 22.82 -18.72 7.11
C TYR A 109 22.55 -19.58 8.35
N ARG A 110 22.76 -19.03 9.54
CA ARG A 110 22.48 -19.74 10.79
C ARG A 110 22.18 -18.75 11.91
N ALA A 111 20.91 -18.62 12.25
CA ALA A 111 20.42 -17.92 13.43
C ALA A 111 19.46 -18.82 14.21
N SER A 112 19.34 -18.64 15.52
CA SER A 112 18.29 -19.33 16.29
C SER A 112 16.98 -18.54 16.20
N VAL A 113 17.07 -17.21 16.34
CA VAL A 113 15.94 -16.29 16.27
C VAL A 113 16.23 -15.20 15.25
N VAL A 114 15.29 -14.95 14.35
CA VAL A 114 15.30 -13.81 13.43
C VAL A 114 14.00 -13.03 13.63
N LEU A 115 14.09 -11.76 14.04
CA LEU A 115 12.94 -10.87 14.16
C LEU A 115 13.12 -9.65 13.25
N GLY A 116 12.12 -9.32 12.46
CA GLY A 116 12.10 -8.16 11.57
C GLY A 116 10.85 -7.30 11.77
N VAL A 117 11.00 -5.98 11.73
CA VAL A 117 9.87 -5.05 11.62
C VAL A 117 10.13 -4.09 10.47
N GLU A 118 9.34 -4.19 9.42
CA GLU A 118 9.48 -3.44 8.19
C GLU A 118 8.25 -2.54 7.99
N ARG A 119 8.48 -1.23 7.79
CA ARG A 119 7.36 -0.29 7.55
C ARG A 119 7.06 -0.05 6.09
N SER A 120 8.05 0.26 5.25
CA SER A 120 7.86 0.48 3.81
C SER A 120 9.04 -0.05 3.00
N VAL A 121 8.84 -1.14 2.26
CA VAL A 121 9.89 -1.71 1.41
C VAL A 121 9.35 -2.02 0.02
N CYS A 122 10.06 -1.60 -1.04
CA CYS A 122 9.58 -1.83 -2.41
C CYS A 122 9.88 -3.27 -2.87
N CYS A 123 11.08 -3.77 -2.58
CA CYS A 123 11.53 -5.11 -2.95
C CYS A 123 12.35 -5.73 -1.79
N VAL A 124 11.86 -6.84 -1.24
CA VAL A 124 12.59 -7.63 -0.21
C VAL A 124 12.89 -9.03 -0.74
N LEU A 125 14.15 -9.44 -0.63
CA LEU A 125 14.57 -10.84 -0.74
C LEU A 125 15.36 -11.22 0.50
N SER A 126 14.75 -12.00 1.39
CA SER A 126 15.46 -12.52 2.57
C SER A 126 15.54 -14.04 2.54
N VAL A 127 16.75 -14.55 2.79
CA VAL A 127 17.04 -15.98 2.79
C VAL A 127 17.54 -16.38 4.18
N VAL A 128 16.74 -17.15 4.90
CA VAL A 128 17.09 -17.61 6.25
C VAL A 128 17.24 -19.13 6.24
N TYR A 129 18.45 -19.62 6.47
CA TYR A 129 18.75 -21.04 6.57
C TYR A 129 18.84 -21.47 8.04
N ARG A 130 18.20 -22.59 8.36
CA ARG A 130 18.26 -23.17 9.71
C ARG A 130 17.81 -22.30 10.90
N PRO A 131 16.77 -21.42 10.80
CA PRO A 131 16.22 -20.72 11.96
C PRO A 131 15.43 -21.65 12.89
N SER A 132 15.46 -21.39 14.20
CA SER A 132 14.50 -22.03 15.13
C SER A 132 13.18 -21.26 15.18
N VAL A 133 13.24 -19.92 15.12
CA VAL A 133 12.08 -19.02 15.11
C VAL A 133 12.36 -17.88 14.12
N VAL A 134 11.36 -17.57 13.28
CA VAL A 134 11.34 -16.37 12.44
C VAL A 134 10.01 -15.65 12.69
N LEU A 135 10.06 -14.38 13.07
CA LEU A 135 8.86 -13.53 13.18
C LEU A 135 9.11 -12.22 12.43
N GLY A 136 8.18 -11.84 11.56
CA GLY A 136 8.20 -10.59 10.80
C GLY A 136 6.89 -9.82 10.98
N VAL A 137 6.98 -8.49 11.07
CA VAL A 137 5.81 -7.60 11.01
C VAL A 137 6.05 -6.60 9.88
N GLU A 138 5.22 -6.67 8.85
CA GLU A 138 5.31 -5.87 7.63
C GLU A 138 4.06 -4.95 7.52
N ARG A 139 4.23 -3.70 7.06
CA ARG A 139 3.12 -2.72 6.95
C ARG A 139 2.89 -2.12 5.56
N SER A 140 3.86 -2.15 4.64
CA SER A 140 3.67 -1.74 3.24
C SER A 140 4.77 -2.34 2.38
N VAL A 141 4.50 -3.49 1.76
CA VAL A 141 5.46 -4.19 0.91
C VAL A 141 4.83 -4.48 -0.44
N CYS A 142 5.48 -4.07 -1.53
CA CYS A 142 4.97 -4.31 -2.88
C CYS A 142 5.24 -5.75 -3.36
N CYS A 143 6.38 -6.35 -2.95
CA CYS A 143 6.79 -7.72 -3.28
C CYS A 143 7.66 -8.32 -2.15
N VAL A 144 7.24 -9.44 -1.55
CA VAL A 144 8.01 -10.19 -0.53
C VAL A 144 8.39 -11.56 -1.08
N PHE A 145 9.70 -11.86 -1.15
CA PHE A 145 10.20 -13.22 -1.41
C PHE A 145 11.05 -13.71 -0.23
N LEU A 146 10.44 -14.39 0.72
CA LEU A 146 11.14 -15.04 1.83
C LEU A 146 11.40 -16.51 1.52
N LEU A 147 12.66 -16.87 1.30
CA LEU A 147 13.09 -18.25 1.07
C LEU A 147 13.62 -18.84 2.38
N VAL A 148 12.71 -19.27 3.26
CA VAL A 148 13.05 -19.99 4.50
C VAL A 148 13.06 -21.48 4.22
N ARG A 149 14.25 -22.09 4.12
CA ARG A 149 14.37 -23.54 3.93
C ARG A 149 14.49 -24.23 5.30
N MET A 150 13.37 -24.69 5.86
CA MET A 150 13.35 -25.43 7.12
C MET A 150 12.46 -26.67 7.15
N LEU A 151 13.03 -27.76 7.65
CA LEU A 151 12.38 -29.07 7.77
C LEU A 151 11.25 -29.10 8.82
N LEU A 152 11.04 -28.08 9.68
CA LEU A 152 10.01 -28.12 10.74
C LEU A 152 9.78 -26.79 11.53
N THR A 153 9.48 -25.63 10.91
CA THR A 153 9.27 -24.36 11.67
C THR A 153 7.91 -23.71 11.49
N PHE A 154 7.31 -23.26 12.61
CA PHE A 154 6.07 -22.48 12.70
C PHE A 154 6.34 -21.04 12.27
N TYR A 155 5.80 -20.66 11.11
CA TYR A 155 5.89 -19.31 10.55
C TYR A 155 4.61 -18.56 10.90
N LEU A 156 4.73 -17.48 11.68
CA LEU A 156 3.62 -16.57 11.98
C LEU A 156 3.89 -15.22 11.32
N LEU A 157 3.26 -14.99 10.17
CA LEU A 157 3.02 -13.64 9.66
C LEU A 157 1.95 -13.00 10.53
N PHE A 158 2.34 -12.05 11.38
CA PHE A 158 1.37 -11.09 11.89
C PHE A 158 1.25 -9.96 10.86
N THR A 159 0.30 -10.11 9.93
CA THR A 159 -0.32 -8.96 9.23
C THR A 159 -1.13 -8.16 10.26
N GLY A 160 -0.42 -7.57 11.21
CA GLY A 160 -0.94 -6.93 12.41
C GLY A 160 -0.92 -5.42 12.31
N LEU A 161 -1.34 -4.89 11.16
CA LEU A 161 -2.05 -3.64 11.05
C LEU A 161 -2.82 -3.74 9.74
N HIS A 162 -4.15 -3.73 9.81
CA HIS A 162 -4.98 -3.37 8.69
C HIS A 162 -4.67 -1.89 8.39
N VAL A 163 -3.51 -1.60 7.79
CA VAL A 163 -3.44 -0.52 6.82
C VAL A 163 -4.22 -1.13 5.68
N SER A 164 -5.50 -0.78 5.58
CA SER A 164 -6.18 -0.93 4.30
C SER A 164 -5.24 -0.28 3.30
N GLU A 165 -4.59 -1.07 2.43
CA GLU A 165 -4.17 -0.53 1.14
C GLU A 165 -5.36 0.29 0.67
N GLY A 166 -5.13 1.59 0.48
CA GLY A 166 -6.19 2.47 0.04
C GLY A 166 -6.86 1.83 -1.17
N CYS A 167 -8.18 1.86 -1.21
CA CYS A 167 -8.93 1.42 -2.37
C CYS A 167 -8.34 2.07 -3.63
N ILE A 168 -7.83 1.25 -4.55
CA ILE A 168 -7.47 1.66 -5.90
C ILE A 168 -8.76 1.56 -6.70
N LEU A 169 -9.22 2.67 -7.27
CA LEU A 169 -10.42 2.66 -8.10
C LEU A 169 -10.10 1.88 -9.38
N GLU A 170 -11.02 1.00 -9.81
CA GLU A 170 -10.86 0.33 -11.11
C GLU A 170 -10.91 1.39 -12.20
N LYS A 171 -9.71 1.77 -12.69
CA LYS A 171 -9.55 2.87 -13.62
C LYS A 171 -10.25 2.52 -14.93
N SER A 172 -11.37 3.19 -15.20
CA SER A 172 -11.96 3.14 -16.53
C SER A 172 -11.09 3.95 -17.48
N VAL A 173 -10.48 3.29 -18.47
CA VAL A 173 -9.65 3.94 -19.51
C VAL A 173 -10.48 4.93 -20.36
N THR A 174 -11.81 4.88 -20.25
CA THR A 174 -12.78 5.66 -21.02
C THR A 174 -13.94 6.11 -20.13
N THR A 175 -14.46 7.32 -20.32
CA THR A 175 -15.70 7.78 -19.67
C THR A 175 -16.84 6.78 -19.90
N SER A 176 -17.52 6.35 -18.84
CA SER A 176 -18.68 5.45 -18.95
C SER A 176 -19.92 6.24 -19.39
N TYR A 177 -20.71 5.71 -20.32
CA TYR A 177 -21.92 6.36 -20.81
C TYR A 177 -23.15 5.55 -20.37
N ILE A 178 -24.04 6.18 -19.61
CA ILE A 178 -25.27 5.56 -19.13
C ILE A 178 -26.46 6.36 -19.63
N THR A 179 -27.44 5.68 -20.22
CA THR A 179 -28.67 6.30 -20.72
C THR A 179 -29.87 5.75 -19.97
N THR A 180 -30.74 6.63 -19.47
CA THR A 180 -31.94 6.25 -18.72
C THR A 180 -33.09 7.24 -18.98
N HIS A 181 -34.25 7.01 -18.38
CA HIS A 181 -35.48 7.78 -18.60
C HIS A 181 -35.90 8.57 -17.36
N THR A 182 -36.68 9.64 -17.57
CA THR A 182 -37.25 10.44 -16.48
C THR A 182 -38.16 9.60 -15.57
N GLY A 183 -38.11 9.87 -14.26
CA GLY A 183 -38.83 9.15 -13.21
C GLY A 183 -38.23 7.80 -12.81
N GLY A 184 -37.21 7.32 -13.54
CA GLY A 184 -36.50 6.08 -13.22
C GLY A 184 -35.48 6.21 -12.08
N SER A 185 -34.65 5.18 -11.91
CA SER A 185 -33.49 5.18 -11.02
C SER A 185 -32.25 4.67 -11.77
N VAL A 186 -31.06 5.13 -11.37
CA VAL A 186 -29.79 4.72 -11.99
C VAL A 186 -28.73 4.45 -10.94
N LEU A 187 -27.94 3.40 -11.16
CA LEU A 187 -26.77 3.09 -10.35
C LEU A 187 -25.50 3.49 -11.13
N LEU A 188 -24.78 4.49 -10.63
CA LEU A 188 -23.51 4.93 -11.19
C LEU A 188 -22.38 4.08 -10.58
N PRO A 189 -21.69 3.24 -11.38
CA PRO A 189 -20.71 2.31 -10.85
C PRO A 189 -19.44 3.03 -10.39
N CYS A 190 -19.04 2.79 -9.16
CA CYS A 190 -17.70 3.14 -8.66
C CYS A 190 -17.26 2.03 -7.72
N TYR A 191 -16.15 1.39 -8.03
CA TYR A 191 -15.69 0.20 -7.31
C TYR A 191 -14.18 0.20 -7.19
N CYS A 192 -13.74 -0.31 -6.05
CA CYS A 192 -12.35 -0.64 -5.81
C CYS A 192 -11.99 -1.90 -6.59
N THR A 193 -10.74 -2.01 -7.04
CA THR A 193 -10.20 -3.25 -7.61
C THR A 193 -10.32 -4.43 -6.63
N ASP A 194 -10.18 -4.17 -5.33
CA ASP A 194 -10.52 -5.10 -4.26
C ASP A 194 -11.81 -4.71 -3.54
N LEU A 195 -12.88 -5.49 -3.77
CA LEU A 195 -14.21 -5.31 -3.19
C LEU A 195 -14.27 -5.50 -1.66
N HIS A 196 -13.22 -6.05 -1.05
CA HIS A 196 -13.10 -6.20 0.41
C HIS A 196 -12.41 -5.00 1.08
N THR A 197 -11.91 -4.05 0.31
CA THR A 197 -11.28 -2.82 0.81
C THR A 197 -12.18 -1.61 0.64
N LYS A 198 -12.24 -0.73 1.65
CA LYS A 198 -12.97 0.55 1.58
C LYS A 198 -11.99 1.72 1.71
N PRO A 199 -12.11 2.79 0.92
CA PRO A 199 -11.37 4.02 1.17
C PRO A 199 -11.83 4.70 2.47
N GLU A 200 -10.91 5.31 3.19
CA GLU A 200 -11.20 6.07 4.42
C GLU A 200 -12.15 7.25 4.13
N THR A 201 -11.95 7.93 2.99
CA THR A 201 -12.82 8.99 2.48
C THR A 201 -12.91 8.90 0.96
N PHE A 202 -14.11 9.04 0.40
CA PHE A 202 -14.36 9.16 -1.04
C PHE A 202 -15.48 10.17 -1.27
N ILE A 203 -15.50 10.81 -2.44
CA ILE A 203 -16.44 11.88 -2.75
C ILE A 203 -17.03 11.68 -4.13
N TRP A 204 -18.34 11.90 -4.25
CA TRP A 204 -19.04 12.00 -5.53
C TRP A 204 -19.22 13.46 -5.92
N TRP A 205 -18.89 13.77 -7.17
CA TRP A 205 -18.99 15.10 -7.75
C TRP A 205 -19.92 15.10 -8.94
N LYS A 206 -20.64 16.22 -9.12
CA LYS A 206 -21.37 16.53 -10.35
C LYS A 206 -20.82 17.80 -10.98
N TYR A 207 -20.62 17.77 -12.29
CA TYR A 207 -20.21 18.94 -13.04
C TYR A 207 -21.40 19.87 -13.28
N VAL A 208 -21.29 21.10 -12.78
CA VAL A 208 -22.30 22.15 -12.96
C VAL A 208 -21.89 23.04 -14.12
N ARG A 209 -22.53 22.83 -15.28
CA ARG A 209 -22.21 23.54 -16.53
C ARG A 209 -22.30 25.06 -16.41
N ASN A 210 -23.30 25.58 -15.69
CA ASN A 210 -23.53 27.02 -15.58
C ASN A 210 -22.43 27.74 -14.77
N ALA A 211 -21.87 27.06 -13.77
CA ALA A 211 -20.85 27.60 -12.88
C ALA A 211 -19.43 27.14 -13.23
N PHE A 212 -19.28 26.29 -14.27
CA PHE A 212 -18.00 25.68 -14.69
C PHE A 212 -17.21 25.03 -13.53
N THR A 213 -17.93 24.42 -12.58
CA THR A 213 -17.35 23.89 -11.33
C THR A 213 -17.94 22.53 -10.98
N TRP A 214 -17.24 21.81 -10.11
CA TRP A 214 -17.70 20.53 -9.55
C TRP A 214 -18.31 20.75 -8.17
N GLU A 215 -19.51 20.22 -7.97
CA GLU A 215 -20.21 20.28 -6.68
C GLU A 215 -20.30 18.90 -6.06
N VAL A 216 -20.12 18.83 -4.73
CA VAL A 216 -20.23 17.58 -3.96
C VAL A 216 -21.68 17.14 -3.93
N ILE A 217 -21.93 15.89 -4.30
CA ILE A 217 -23.23 15.25 -4.14
C ILE A 217 -23.37 14.83 -2.68
N SER A 218 -24.33 15.43 -1.97
CA SER A 218 -24.66 15.09 -0.61
C SER A 218 -26.13 14.68 -0.49
N SER A 219 -26.40 13.62 0.25
CA SER A 219 -27.77 13.21 0.61
C SER A 219 -28.42 14.18 1.61
N GLU A 220 -27.63 15.05 2.24
CA GLU A 220 -28.09 15.98 3.28
C GLU A 220 -28.52 17.34 2.72
N SER A 221 -28.24 17.65 1.44
CA SER A 221 -28.43 19.00 0.89
C SER A 221 -28.76 19.04 -0.60
N GLY A 222 -29.47 20.11 -1.00
CA GLY A 222 -29.75 20.44 -2.40
C GLY A 222 -30.76 19.50 -3.09
N GLN A 223 -30.67 19.42 -4.42
CA GLN A 223 -31.56 18.61 -5.27
C GLN A 223 -31.42 17.09 -5.07
N TYR A 224 -30.37 16.64 -4.38
CA TYR A 224 -30.04 15.23 -4.16
C TYR A 224 -30.54 14.70 -2.82
N ARG A 225 -31.05 15.60 -1.97
CA ARG A 225 -31.61 15.26 -0.67
C ARG A 225 -32.64 14.15 -0.79
N GLU A 226 -32.48 13.08 -0.01
CA GLU A 226 -33.36 11.91 0.05
C GLU A 226 -33.50 11.10 -1.26
N ARG A 227 -32.89 11.53 -2.37
CA ARG A 227 -32.91 10.84 -3.67
C ARG A 227 -31.66 10.00 -3.93
N VAL A 228 -30.57 10.28 -3.22
CA VAL A 228 -29.29 9.59 -3.41
C VAL A 228 -28.92 8.71 -2.24
N GLN A 229 -28.43 7.51 -2.56
CA GLN A 229 -27.96 6.52 -1.60
C GLN A 229 -26.63 5.91 -2.08
N LEU A 230 -25.69 5.75 -1.15
CA LEU A 230 -24.47 5.00 -1.41
C LEU A 230 -24.78 3.52 -1.35
N PHE A 231 -24.56 2.82 -2.46
CA PHE A 231 -24.82 1.40 -2.57
C PHE A 231 -23.62 0.61 -2.04
N ASN A 232 -23.56 0.41 -0.73
CA ASN A 232 -22.48 -0.37 -0.10
C ASN A 232 -22.66 -1.90 -0.16
N GLY A 233 -23.83 -2.42 -0.59
CA GLY A 233 -24.10 -3.87 -0.67
C GLY A 233 -23.57 -4.69 0.53
N HIS A 234 -23.04 -5.89 0.24
CA HIS A 234 -22.24 -6.71 1.18
C HIS A 234 -20.72 -6.49 1.03
N SER A 235 -20.31 -5.51 0.22
CA SER A 235 -18.95 -5.35 -0.27
C SER A 235 -18.44 -3.96 0.06
N PRO A 236 -17.53 -3.81 1.04
CA PRO A 236 -17.05 -2.51 1.50
C PRO A 236 -16.35 -1.68 0.40
N GLY A 237 -15.89 -2.30 -0.69
CA GLY A 237 -15.30 -1.62 -1.86
C GLY A 237 -16.29 -1.25 -2.97
N ASN A 238 -17.60 -1.42 -2.76
CA ASN A 238 -18.62 -0.92 -3.67
C ASN A 238 -19.03 0.49 -3.26
N LEU A 239 -18.63 1.49 -4.04
CA LEU A 239 -18.82 2.92 -3.79
C LEU A 239 -19.87 3.52 -4.73
N SER A 240 -20.68 2.67 -5.37
CA SER A 240 -21.63 3.07 -6.40
C SER A 240 -22.71 4.00 -5.86
N LEU A 241 -23.11 4.98 -6.66
CA LEU A 241 -24.14 5.96 -6.28
C LEU A 241 -25.48 5.59 -6.93
N LEU A 242 -26.50 5.35 -6.11
CA LEU A 242 -27.88 5.19 -6.58
C LEU A 242 -28.58 6.54 -6.56
N ILE A 243 -29.12 6.96 -7.70
CA ILE A 243 -29.96 8.16 -7.83
C ILE A 243 -31.37 7.72 -8.22
N SER A 244 -32.35 8.08 -7.41
CA SER A 244 -33.77 7.74 -7.61
C SER A 244 -34.58 8.95 -8.08
N ASN A 245 -35.71 8.69 -8.74
CA ASN A 245 -36.65 9.72 -9.23
C ASN A 245 -35.95 10.76 -10.12
N LEU A 246 -35.38 10.27 -11.22
CA LEU A 246 -34.53 11.06 -12.12
C LEU A 246 -35.30 12.15 -12.87
N THR A 247 -34.71 13.34 -12.93
CA THR A 247 -35.20 14.48 -13.74
C THR A 247 -34.26 14.74 -14.92
N GLU A 248 -34.68 15.56 -15.89
CA GLU A 248 -33.81 15.94 -17.01
C GLU A 248 -32.55 16.70 -16.55
N GLU A 249 -32.63 17.40 -15.42
CA GLU A 249 -31.51 18.14 -14.81
C GLU A 249 -30.45 17.23 -14.18
N ASP A 250 -30.80 15.97 -13.90
CA ASP A 250 -29.83 14.97 -13.42
C ASP A 250 -28.88 14.53 -14.54
N GLY A 251 -29.18 14.81 -15.82
CA GLY A 251 -28.26 14.57 -16.92
C GLY A 251 -26.97 15.39 -16.80
N GLY A 252 -25.82 14.79 -17.07
CA GLY A 252 -24.54 15.47 -16.97
C GLY A 252 -23.35 14.56 -16.70
N ASP A 253 -22.22 15.18 -16.36
CA ASP A 253 -20.97 14.50 -16.04
C ASP A 253 -20.82 14.35 -14.52
N TYR A 254 -20.50 13.13 -14.12
CA TYR A 254 -20.32 12.69 -12.74
C TYR A 254 -18.91 12.15 -12.57
N ARG A 255 -18.35 12.34 -11.38
CA ARG A 255 -17.01 11.89 -11.03
C ARG A 255 -16.99 11.26 -9.64
N CYS A 256 -16.38 10.09 -9.54
CA CYS A 256 -16.06 9.44 -8.28
C CYS A 256 -14.55 9.56 -8.04
N ASP A 257 -14.17 10.21 -6.94
CA ASP A 257 -12.77 10.45 -6.57
C ASP A 257 -12.44 9.81 -5.22
N ASP A 258 -11.23 9.29 -5.13
CA ASP A 258 -10.61 8.96 -3.86
C ASP A 258 -10.03 10.23 -3.18
N ARG A 259 -9.54 10.09 -1.94
CA ARG A 259 -8.95 11.21 -1.19
C ARG A 259 -7.74 11.84 -1.89
N SER A 260 -6.98 11.07 -2.67
CA SER A 260 -5.77 11.57 -3.33
C SER A 260 -6.09 12.48 -4.51
N GLY A 261 -7.25 12.30 -5.14
CA GLY A 261 -7.63 12.99 -6.39
C GLY A 261 -6.78 12.55 -7.59
N GLU A 262 -5.88 11.57 -7.40
CA GLU A 262 -5.03 11.02 -8.45
C GLU A 262 -5.79 9.99 -9.30
N GLN A 263 -6.80 9.34 -8.71
CA GLN A 263 -7.62 8.33 -9.36
C GLN A 263 -9.08 8.75 -9.37
N HIS A 264 -9.70 8.70 -10.55
CA HIS A 264 -11.08 9.10 -10.75
C HIS A 264 -11.79 8.24 -11.79
N ILE A 265 -13.09 8.06 -11.60
CA ILE A 265 -13.99 7.43 -12.59
C ILE A 265 -14.97 8.49 -13.06
N ASP A 266 -14.91 8.80 -14.36
CA ASP A 266 -15.83 9.73 -15.01
C ASP A 266 -16.99 8.99 -15.69
N ILE A 267 -18.20 9.49 -15.47
CA ILE A 267 -19.44 8.91 -15.97
C ILE A 267 -20.30 10.01 -16.57
N ARG A 268 -20.79 9.81 -17.79
CA ARG A 268 -21.76 10.68 -18.44
C ARG A 268 -23.14 10.04 -18.41
N LEU A 269 -24.06 10.71 -17.71
CA LEU A 269 -25.46 10.31 -17.61
C LEU A 269 -26.32 11.09 -18.61
N THR A 270 -27.03 10.35 -19.48
CA THR A 270 -27.98 10.91 -20.44
C THR A 270 -29.41 10.55 -20.04
N ILE A 271 -30.26 11.55 -19.86
CA ILE A 271 -31.68 11.37 -19.54
C ILE A 271 -32.50 11.57 -20.80
N GLN A 272 -33.22 10.53 -21.21
CA GLN A 272 -34.20 10.61 -22.28
C GLN A 272 -35.54 11.05 -21.70
N GLY A 273 -36.06 12.17 -22.18
CA GLY A 273 -37.39 12.65 -21.83
C GLY A 273 -38.45 11.64 -22.28
N LYS A 274 -39.39 11.30 -21.40
CA LYS A 274 -40.57 10.54 -21.76
C LYS A 274 -41.52 11.45 -22.53
N THR A 275 -41.44 11.45 -23.86
CA THR A 275 -42.50 12.00 -24.71
C THR A 275 -43.74 11.12 -24.54
N LEU A 276 -44.70 11.57 -23.74
CA LEU A 276 -46.05 11.05 -23.79
C LEU A 276 -46.65 11.46 -25.14
N PHE A 277 -46.50 10.62 -26.14
CA PHE A 277 -47.37 10.66 -27.30
C PHE A 277 -48.76 10.26 -26.83
N ILE A 278 -49.61 11.26 -26.56
CA ILE A 278 -51.05 11.05 -26.64
C ILE A 278 -51.33 10.89 -28.12
N ASP A 279 -51.25 9.66 -28.62
CA ASP A 279 -51.71 9.37 -29.97
C ASP A 279 -53.25 9.42 -29.95
N SER A 280 -53.79 10.52 -30.50
CA SER A 280 -55.22 10.70 -30.76
C SER A 280 -55.79 9.73 -31.82
N SER A 281 -55.05 8.68 -32.18
CA SER A 281 -55.38 7.76 -33.28
C SER A 281 -55.74 6.33 -32.84
N VAL A 282 -55.69 5.97 -31.56
CA VAL A 282 -55.98 4.60 -31.11
C VAL A 282 -57.20 4.53 -30.19
N PHE A 283 -58.38 4.30 -30.77
CA PHE A 283 -59.53 3.76 -30.05
C PHE A 283 -59.31 2.25 -29.82
N ILE A 284 -59.04 1.84 -28.58
CA ILE A 284 -59.08 0.43 -28.20
C ILE A 284 -60.53 0.09 -27.82
N ILE A 285 -61.26 -0.57 -28.73
CA ILE A 285 -62.50 -1.28 -28.40
C ILE A 285 -62.09 -2.60 -27.73
N GLN A 286 -62.35 -2.75 -26.43
CA GLN A 286 -62.25 -4.06 -25.79
C GLN A 286 -63.57 -4.83 -25.95
N CYS A 287 -63.56 -5.86 -26.80
CA CYS A 287 -64.54 -6.94 -26.74
C CYS A 287 -64.12 -7.94 -25.66
N LYS A 288 -65.03 -8.25 -24.75
CA LYS A 288 -64.86 -9.32 -23.76
C LYS A 288 -65.46 -10.61 -24.30
N VAL A 289 -64.62 -11.59 -24.66
CA VAL A 289 -65.07 -12.97 -24.87
C VAL A 289 -64.94 -13.69 -23.53
N GLN A 290 -66.07 -14.07 -22.95
CA GLN A 290 -66.10 -14.91 -21.76
C GLN A 290 -66.61 -16.29 -22.20
N ASN A 291 -65.67 -17.22 -22.42
CA ASN A 291 -66.02 -18.62 -22.64
C ASN A 291 -66.56 -19.20 -21.33
N VAL A 292 -67.77 -19.75 -21.43
CA VAL A 292 -68.49 -20.47 -20.39
C VAL A 292 -67.80 -21.83 -20.18
N LEU A 293 -67.47 -22.14 -18.93
CA LEU A 293 -67.58 -23.46 -18.32
C LEU A 293 -67.91 -23.26 -16.83
#